data_AF-A0A7X8VZA3-F1
#
_entry.id   AF-A0A7X8VZA3-F1
#
_cell.length_a   1.000
_cell.length_b   1.000
_cell.length_c   1.000
_cell.angle_alpha   90.00
_cell.angle_beta   90.00
_cell.angle_gamma   90.00
#
_symmetry.space_group_name_H-M   'P 1'
#
loop_
_entity.id
_entity.type
_entity.pdbx_description
1 polymer ?
#
loop_
_entity_poly.entity_id
_entity_poly.type
_entity_poly.pdbx_seq_one_letter_code
_entity_poly.pdbx_strand_id
1 'polypeptide(L)'
;MTNVLIIIAAIVMMSVLLSVASDKSGIPMLLFFIAFGMVVGSTPLMMPPNAFEVANKVCSIALIFIMFYGGFGTSWRAAKPVAGKALILASFGVFLTAVFTGIFVHFVIGFPLVESLLLGSVIGSTDAASVFSILRRRKLSLKDGTDSLLEMESGSNDPFSYILTIVCLALLVEGISPGQAFLTLFLQVSVGVVIGAVISIALVFFIRKNIFFKGGGNEVFTIAIALLGYALAELLSGNGYLSVYIIGIVLGNQDFKSKRDLVAFFEGINMLAQITIFFILGLLSDVRSIINVFPIALAIMVFMTLISRPVSVFGLMAFMPNSSLQQKIVVSWAGIRGAASIVFSIVAVSSVELHYDLFHIIFTIVLLSLALQGGLLPTVAIRTNMYDPHGDVMKTFTDYEDEKNVQFVATEICEGHPWIGKALKDVFLPQDIRVTIVERDDEQFIPDGQTVIELNDSLILSALHYKEKLGNFSLRERVVKKDDRFDNKYIRDIKLRKNERIILLERSGNIIIPTGDVQIKQDDIIVINQIR
;
A
#
# COMPACT_ATOMS: atom_id res chain seq x y z
N MET A 1 27.13 -17.02 1.14
CA MET A 1 25.82 -17.40 1.70
C MET A 1 25.62 -16.85 3.11
N THR A 2 26.48 -17.19 4.09
CA THR A 2 26.36 -16.74 5.49
C THR A 2 26.31 -15.23 5.66
N ASN A 3 27.21 -14.47 5.02
CA ASN A 3 27.22 -13.00 5.11
C ASN A 3 25.94 -12.38 4.53
N VAL A 4 25.44 -12.92 3.41
CA VAL A 4 24.19 -12.45 2.77
C VAL A 4 22.99 -12.70 3.70
N LEU A 5 22.92 -13.87 4.36
CA LEU A 5 21.86 -14.18 5.31
C LEU A 5 21.92 -13.30 6.56
N ILE A 6 23.12 -13.03 7.09
CA ILE A 6 23.31 -12.10 8.21
C ILE A 6 22.85 -10.69 7.84
N ILE A 7 23.16 -10.24 6.61
CA ILE A 7 22.73 -8.93 6.11
C ILE A 7 21.21 -8.89 5.94
N ILE A 8 20.59 -9.90 5.31
CA ILE A 8 19.13 -9.97 5.17
C ILE A 8 18.47 -9.94 6.55
N ALA A 9 18.97 -10.75 7.50
CA ALA A 9 18.47 -10.76 8.87
C ALA A 9 18.66 -9.40 9.57
N ALA A 10 19.81 -8.74 9.38
CA ALA A 10 20.08 -7.42 9.93
C ALA A 10 19.15 -6.35 9.31
N ILE A 11 18.92 -6.38 8.00
CA ILE A 11 17.99 -5.48 7.30
C ILE A 11 16.58 -5.68 7.87
N VAL A 12 16.10 -6.92 7.96
CA VAL A 12 14.76 -7.23 8.48
C VAL A 12 14.64 -6.81 9.95
N MET A 13 15.59 -7.16 10.83
CA MET A 13 15.54 -6.75 12.24
C MET A 13 15.59 -5.23 12.38
N MET A 14 16.50 -4.56 11.67
CA MET A 14 16.63 -3.12 11.72
C MET A 14 15.38 -2.43 11.14
N SER A 15 14.73 -3.02 10.14
CA SER A 15 13.47 -2.50 9.58
C SER A 15 12.36 -2.41 10.63
N VAL A 16 12.27 -3.40 11.52
CA VAL A 16 11.29 -3.43 12.60
C VAL A 16 11.66 -2.48 13.73
N LEU A 17 12.95 -2.31 14.04
CA LEU A 17 13.39 -1.36 15.05
C LEU A 17 13.22 0.09 14.60
N LEU A 18 13.56 0.37 13.34
CA LEU A 18 13.46 1.70 12.74
C LEU A 18 12.01 2.11 12.48
N SER A 19 11.09 1.18 12.22
CA SER A 19 9.67 1.51 12.10
C SER A 19 9.11 2.11 13.38
N VAL A 20 9.44 1.52 14.54
CA VAL A 20 9.06 2.05 15.87
C VAL A 20 9.68 3.43 16.15
N ALA A 21 10.89 3.68 15.65
CA ALA A 21 11.56 4.98 15.78
C ALA A 21 10.96 6.05 14.84
N SER A 22 10.56 5.66 13.62
CA SER A 22 9.87 6.51 12.65
C SER A 22 8.55 7.04 13.23
N ASP A 23 7.75 6.17 13.86
CA ASP A 23 6.46 6.57 14.45
C ASP A 23 6.59 7.63 15.54
N LYS A 24 7.73 7.67 16.25
CA LYS A 24 8.00 8.67 17.29
C LYS A 24 8.63 9.96 16.76
N SER A 25 9.45 9.87 15.71
CA SER A 25 10.26 11.00 15.21
C SER A 25 9.56 11.82 14.12
N GLY A 26 8.50 11.29 13.49
CA GLY A 26 7.75 11.97 12.43
C GLY A 26 8.47 11.99 11.07
N ILE A 27 9.71 11.50 11.00
CA ILE A 27 10.50 11.35 9.78
C ILE A 27 9.95 10.15 8.97
N PRO A 28 9.84 10.23 7.63
CA PRO A 28 9.48 9.07 6.81
C PRO A 28 10.42 7.89 7.05
N MET A 29 9.85 6.71 7.33
CA MET A 29 10.60 5.47 7.60
C MET A 29 11.64 5.17 6.51
N LEU A 30 11.30 5.48 5.26
CA LEU A 30 12.12 5.29 4.07
C LEU A 30 13.50 5.97 4.17
N LEU A 31 13.58 7.15 4.82
CA LEU A 31 14.86 7.86 5.00
C LEU A 31 15.83 7.12 5.92
N PHE A 32 15.31 6.38 6.91
CA PHE A 32 16.16 5.58 7.78
C PHE A 32 16.79 4.40 7.03
N PHE A 33 16.06 3.77 6.10
CA PHE A 33 16.61 2.68 5.27
C PHE A 33 17.70 3.17 4.32
N ILE A 34 17.55 4.38 3.78
CA ILE A 34 18.57 5.01 2.96
C ILE A 34 19.83 5.25 3.79
N ALA A 35 19.71 5.87 4.96
CA ALA A 35 20.85 6.15 5.84
C ALA A 35 21.54 4.87 6.28
N PHE A 36 20.75 3.84 6.65
CA PHE A 36 21.29 2.53 7.00
C PHE A 36 22.01 1.88 5.80
N GLY A 37 21.41 1.92 4.61
CA GLY A 37 22.01 1.45 3.37
C GLY A 37 23.37 2.12 3.10
N MET A 38 23.47 3.44 3.28
CA MET A 38 24.74 4.19 3.10
C MET A 38 25.81 3.78 4.10
N VAL A 39 25.45 3.63 5.38
CA VAL A 39 26.38 3.17 6.42
C VAL A 39 26.91 1.79 6.05
N VAL A 40 26.01 0.89 5.64
CA VAL A 40 26.35 -0.47 5.25
C VAL A 40 27.19 -0.49 3.96
N GLY A 41 26.84 0.31 2.94
CA GLY A 41 27.54 0.43 1.67
C GLY A 41 28.94 1.03 1.78
N SER A 42 29.17 1.89 2.78
CA SER A 42 30.50 2.46 3.05
C SER A 42 31.53 1.43 3.54
N THR A 43 31.10 0.21 3.88
CA THR A 43 32.00 -0.85 4.33
C THR A 43 32.56 -1.67 3.14
N PRO A 44 33.88 -1.95 3.06
CA PRO A 44 34.49 -2.70 1.94
C PRO A 44 33.97 -4.13 1.76
N LEU A 45 33.17 -4.65 2.68
CA LEU A 45 32.64 -6.01 2.65
C LEU A 45 31.51 -6.21 1.62
N MET A 46 30.97 -5.15 1.02
CA MET A 46 29.59 -5.20 0.49
C MET A 46 29.34 -4.73 -0.94
N MET A 47 30.31 -4.18 -1.67
CA MET A 47 30.12 -3.86 -3.10
C MET A 47 30.76 -4.94 -3.98
N PRO A 48 30.00 -5.96 -4.42
CA PRO A 48 30.47 -6.81 -5.51
C PRO A 48 30.66 -5.95 -6.77
N PRO A 49 31.57 -6.32 -7.68
CA PRO A 49 31.81 -5.58 -8.92
C PRO A 49 30.54 -5.33 -9.75
N ASN A 50 29.53 -6.19 -9.62
CA ASN A 50 28.26 -6.13 -10.37
C ASN A 50 27.09 -5.58 -9.53
N ALA A 51 27.35 -4.70 -8.56
CA ALA A 51 26.33 -4.21 -7.62
C ALA A 51 25.10 -3.59 -8.33
N PHE A 52 25.30 -2.79 -9.38
CA PHE A 52 24.21 -2.18 -10.15
C PHE A 52 23.37 -3.21 -10.93
N GLU A 53 23.99 -4.27 -11.46
CA GLU A 53 23.26 -5.32 -12.20
C GLU A 53 22.37 -6.14 -11.25
N VAL A 54 22.89 -6.49 -10.07
CA VAL A 54 22.13 -7.18 -9.03
C VAL A 54 21.01 -6.28 -8.51
N ALA A 55 21.31 -5.01 -8.24
CA ALA A 55 20.34 -4.03 -7.82
C ALA A 55 19.22 -3.86 -8.84
N ASN A 56 19.55 -3.77 -10.14
CA ASN A 56 18.56 -3.68 -11.20
C ASN A 56 17.57 -4.85 -11.15
N LYS A 57 18.07 -6.09 -11.08
CA LYS A 57 17.22 -7.30 -11.02
C LYS A 57 16.31 -7.28 -9.79
N VAL A 58 16.86 -7.00 -8.60
CA VAL A 58 16.08 -7.00 -7.35
C VAL A 58 15.06 -5.87 -7.32
N CYS A 59 15.46 -4.65 -7.69
CA CYS A 59 14.58 -3.48 -7.73
C CYS A 59 13.49 -3.61 -8.79
N SER A 60 13.78 -4.21 -9.95
CA SER A 60 12.77 -4.49 -10.98
C SER A 60 11.70 -5.47 -10.46
N ILE A 61 12.10 -6.55 -9.79
CA ILE A 61 11.15 -7.48 -9.16
C ILE A 61 10.32 -6.78 -8.07
N ALA A 62 10.95 -5.97 -7.23
CA ALA A 62 10.25 -5.18 -6.21
C ALA A 62 9.22 -4.23 -6.85
N LEU A 63 9.60 -3.56 -7.94
CA LEU A 63 8.72 -2.65 -8.67
C LEU A 63 7.51 -3.36 -9.29
N ILE A 64 7.65 -4.61 -9.75
CA ILE A 64 6.48 -5.41 -10.22
C ILE A 64 5.39 -5.44 -9.15
N PHE A 65 5.75 -5.73 -7.90
CA PHE A 65 4.79 -5.82 -6.81
C PHE A 65 4.27 -4.45 -6.35
N ILE A 66 5.10 -3.41 -6.40
CA ILE A 66 4.65 -2.03 -6.11
C ILE A 66 3.61 -1.59 -7.15
N MET A 67 3.87 -1.86 -8.44
CA MET A 67 2.96 -1.53 -9.53
C MET A 67 1.67 -2.35 -9.47
N PHE A 68 1.79 -3.65 -9.17
CA PHE A 68 0.64 -4.50 -8.93
C PHE A 68 -0.23 -3.96 -7.79
N TYR A 69 0.40 -3.65 -6.65
CA TYR A 69 -0.29 -3.13 -5.47
C TYR A 69 -0.93 -1.76 -5.73
N GLY A 70 -0.23 -0.88 -6.45
CA GLY A 70 -0.76 0.42 -6.87
C GLY A 70 -2.02 0.28 -7.71
N GLY A 71 -2.05 -0.66 -8.66
CA GLY A 71 -3.28 -0.96 -9.42
C GLY A 71 -4.36 -1.63 -8.57
N PHE A 72 -3.97 -2.60 -7.73
CA PHE A 72 -4.87 -3.36 -6.87
C PHE A 72 -5.57 -2.49 -5.81
N GLY A 73 -4.90 -1.43 -5.34
CA GLY A 73 -5.46 -0.43 -4.44
C GLY A 73 -6.51 0.49 -5.08
N THR A 74 -6.51 0.63 -6.41
CA THR A 74 -7.32 1.63 -7.09
C THR A 74 -8.79 1.25 -7.20
N SER A 75 -9.64 2.08 -6.58
CA SER A 75 -11.09 1.97 -6.70
C SER A 75 -11.58 2.51 -8.05
N TRP A 76 -11.94 1.63 -8.98
CA TRP A 76 -12.43 2.02 -10.30
C TRP A 76 -13.72 2.85 -10.22
N ARG A 77 -14.57 2.59 -9.22
CA ARG A 77 -15.81 3.36 -9.01
C ARG A 77 -15.52 4.82 -8.66
N ALA A 78 -14.48 5.08 -7.87
CA ALA A 78 -14.05 6.43 -7.51
C ALA A 78 -13.20 7.10 -8.61
N ALA A 79 -12.39 6.31 -9.32
CA ALA A 79 -11.50 6.80 -10.38
C ALA A 79 -12.22 7.09 -11.70
N LYS A 80 -13.30 6.35 -12.05
CA LYS A 80 -14.00 6.48 -13.34
C LYS A 80 -14.39 7.91 -13.73
N PRO A 81 -14.90 8.79 -12.85
CA PRO A 81 -15.24 10.18 -13.20
C PRO A 81 -14.02 11.03 -13.58
N VAL A 82 -12.83 10.70 -13.06
CA VAL A 82 -11.58 11.47 -13.26
C VAL A 82 -10.57 10.76 -14.16
N ALA A 83 -10.84 9.52 -14.57
CA ALA A 83 -9.92 8.66 -15.30
C ALA A 83 -9.39 9.26 -16.60
N GLY A 84 -10.24 9.94 -17.38
CA GLY A 84 -9.80 10.61 -18.61
C GLY A 84 -8.75 11.70 -18.34
N LYS A 85 -8.94 12.50 -17.27
CA LYS A 85 -7.98 13.54 -16.88
C LYS A 85 -6.68 12.90 -16.35
N ALA A 86 -6.82 11.88 -15.49
CA ALA A 86 -5.70 11.17 -14.90
C ALA A 86 -4.80 10.54 -15.97
N LEU A 87 -5.38 9.86 -16.96
CA LEU A 87 -4.63 9.22 -18.05
C LEU A 87 -3.93 10.23 -18.95
N ILE A 88 -4.55 11.38 -19.25
CA ILE A 88 -3.91 12.44 -20.04
C ILE A 88 -2.71 13.04 -19.27
N LEU A 89 -2.86 13.28 -17.97
CA LEU A 89 -1.75 13.76 -17.14
C LEU A 89 -0.66 12.69 -16.98
N ALA A 90 -1.03 11.42 -16.81
CA ALA A 90 -0.10 10.31 -16.68
C ALA A 90 0.68 10.00 -17.96
N SER A 91 0.15 10.33 -19.13
CA SER A 91 0.80 10.13 -20.43
C SER A 91 1.44 11.43 -20.94
N PHE A 92 0.62 12.34 -21.49
CA PHE A 92 1.08 13.61 -22.04
C PHE A 92 1.69 14.52 -20.97
N GLY A 93 1.18 14.49 -19.73
CA GLY A 93 1.76 15.30 -18.65
C GLY A 93 3.18 14.85 -18.29
N VAL A 94 3.43 13.53 -18.23
CA VAL A 94 4.78 12.98 -18.07
C VAL A 94 5.66 13.34 -19.25
N PHE A 95 5.17 13.15 -20.47
CA PHE A 95 5.93 13.47 -21.68
C PHE A 95 6.34 14.94 -21.72
N LEU A 96 5.40 15.87 -21.49
CA LEU A 96 5.70 17.31 -21.46
C LEU A 96 6.64 17.66 -20.31
N THR A 97 6.46 17.07 -19.13
CA THR A 97 7.35 17.30 -17.98
C THR A 97 8.78 16.82 -18.30
N ALA A 98 8.91 15.65 -18.92
CA ALA A 98 10.20 15.09 -19.34
C ALA A 98 10.88 15.95 -20.39
N VAL A 99 10.14 16.41 -21.40
CA VAL A 99 10.66 17.29 -22.45
C VAL A 99 11.07 18.65 -21.91
N PHE A 100 10.23 19.33 -21.14
CA PHE A 100 10.57 20.64 -20.58
C PHE A 100 11.75 20.58 -19.62
N THR A 101 11.79 19.55 -18.76
CA THR A 101 12.93 19.34 -17.87
C THR A 101 14.19 18.97 -18.66
N GLY A 102 14.10 18.10 -19.66
CA GLY A 102 15.23 17.73 -20.50
C GLY A 102 15.79 18.91 -21.30
N ILE A 103 14.92 19.77 -21.84
CA ILE A 103 15.33 21.02 -22.50
C ILE A 103 16.09 21.93 -21.52
N PHE A 104 15.58 22.10 -20.30
CA PHE A 104 16.27 22.87 -19.26
C PHE A 104 17.64 22.28 -18.92
N VAL A 105 17.73 20.97 -18.72
CA VAL A 105 18.99 20.29 -18.42
C VAL A 105 19.99 20.44 -19.57
N HIS A 106 19.54 20.34 -20.82
CA HIS A 106 20.40 20.52 -21.98
C HIS A 106 20.96 21.94 -22.10
N PHE A 107 20.09 22.96 -22.05
CA PHE A 107 20.51 24.34 -22.32
C PHE A 107 21.11 25.07 -21.11
N VAL A 108 20.70 24.71 -19.89
CA VAL A 108 21.12 25.42 -18.67
C VAL A 108 22.23 24.66 -17.93
N ILE A 109 22.13 23.34 -17.83
CA ILE A 109 23.13 22.51 -17.15
C ILE A 109 24.24 22.06 -18.14
N GLY A 110 23.91 21.94 -19.42
CA GLY A 110 24.88 21.64 -20.49
C GLY A 110 25.03 20.16 -20.83
N PHE A 111 24.12 19.30 -20.38
CA PHE A 111 24.19 17.85 -20.67
C PHE A 111 23.83 17.58 -22.15
N PRO A 112 24.27 16.46 -22.75
CA PRO A 112 23.79 16.01 -24.04
C PRO A 112 22.27 15.91 -24.10
N LEU A 113 21.66 16.21 -25.24
CA LEU A 113 20.20 16.27 -25.38
C LEU A 113 19.52 14.96 -24.96
N VAL A 114 20.03 13.82 -25.41
CA VAL A 114 19.41 12.52 -25.14
C VAL A 114 19.57 12.12 -23.66
N GLU A 115 20.73 12.36 -23.04
CA GLU A 115 20.91 12.17 -21.60
C GLU A 115 20.01 13.10 -20.76
N SER A 116 19.79 14.32 -21.24
CA SER A 116 18.89 15.29 -20.59
C SER A 116 17.43 14.83 -20.66
N LEU A 117 16.98 14.32 -21.81
CA LEU A 117 15.66 13.74 -21.99
C LEU A 117 15.48 12.45 -21.20
N LEU A 118 16.52 11.61 -21.11
CA LEU A 118 16.55 10.42 -20.25
C LEU A 118 16.32 10.81 -18.78
N LEU A 119 17.08 11.80 -18.28
CA LEU A 119 16.91 12.31 -16.92
C LEU A 119 15.47 12.80 -16.68
N GLY A 120 14.95 13.62 -17.59
CA GLY A 120 13.57 14.11 -17.53
C GLY A 120 12.53 12.98 -17.55
N SER A 121 12.78 11.92 -18.31
CA SER A 121 11.92 10.73 -18.43
C SER A 121 11.88 9.94 -17.14
N VAL A 122 13.05 9.69 -16.52
CA VAL A 122 13.18 8.96 -15.26
C VAL A 122 12.52 9.69 -14.10
N ILE A 123 12.69 11.01 -14.01
CA ILE A 123 12.03 11.81 -12.96
C ILE A 123 10.61 12.23 -13.33
N GLY A 124 10.08 11.77 -14.46
CA GLY A 124 8.72 12.06 -14.91
C GLY A 124 7.64 11.37 -14.06
N SER A 125 7.97 10.21 -13.48
CA SER A 125 7.15 9.43 -12.55
C SER A 125 6.85 10.18 -11.24
N THR A 126 5.63 10.06 -10.72
CA THR A 126 5.23 10.62 -9.40
C THR A 126 4.75 9.51 -8.47
N ASP A 127 4.82 9.75 -7.16
CA ASP A 127 4.48 8.76 -6.13
C ASP A 127 3.31 9.19 -5.24
N ALA A 128 2.15 8.59 -5.51
CA ALA A 128 0.92 8.76 -4.76
C ALA A 128 1.04 8.20 -3.34
N ALA A 129 1.79 7.12 -3.11
CA ALA A 129 1.91 6.55 -1.77
C ALA A 129 2.55 7.56 -0.81
N SER A 130 3.59 8.26 -1.27
CA SER A 130 4.20 9.35 -0.51
C SER A 130 3.23 10.51 -0.26
N VAL A 131 2.50 10.96 -1.29
CA VAL A 131 1.47 12.02 -1.17
C VAL A 131 0.41 11.65 -0.13
N PHE A 132 -0.21 10.47 -0.26
CA PHE A 132 -1.30 10.04 0.60
C PHE A 132 -0.83 9.68 2.01
N SER A 133 0.38 9.18 2.20
CA SER A 133 0.94 8.98 3.54
C SER A 133 1.03 10.30 4.33
N ILE A 134 1.38 11.40 3.65
CA ILE A 134 1.48 12.73 4.24
C ILE A 134 0.09 13.32 4.51
N LEU A 135 -0.84 13.20 3.56
CA LEU A 135 -2.22 13.66 3.71
C LEU A 135 -2.96 12.89 4.83
N ARG A 136 -2.79 11.57 4.90
CA ARG A 136 -3.37 10.69 5.94
C ARG A 136 -2.84 11.02 7.33
N ARG A 137 -1.52 11.23 7.49
CA ARG A 137 -0.93 11.67 8.79
C ARG A 137 -1.53 12.98 9.28
N ARG A 138 -1.99 13.85 8.38
CA ARG A 138 -2.63 15.13 8.70
C ARG A 138 -4.17 15.07 8.66
N LYS A 139 -4.76 13.91 8.37
CA LYS A 139 -6.22 13.71 8.18
C LYS A 139 -6.82 14.70 7.17
N LEU A 140 -6.10 14.94 6.07
CA LEU A 140 -6.55 15.82 4.99
C LEU A 140 -7.04 14.98 3.81
N SER A 141 -8.28 15.18 3.39
CA SER A 141 -8.80 14.74 2.09
C SER A 141 -8.92 15.94 1.14
N LEU A 142 -8.97 15.68 -0.17
CA LEU A 142 -9.02 16.72 -1.19
C LEU A 142 -10.37 16.76 -1.91
N LYS A 143 -10.85 17.97 -2.17
CA LYS A 143 -12.09 18.24 -2.91
C LYS A 143 -12.02 17.81 -4.38
N ASP A 144 -13.18 17.81 -5.03
CA ASP A 144 -13.33 17.67 -6.48
C ASP A 144 -12.77 16.35 -7.06
N GLY A 145 -12.71 15.30 -6.25
CA GLY A 145 -12.13 14.02 -6.64
C GLY A 145 -10.63 14.10 -6.92
N THR A 146 -9.94 15.10 -6.35
CA THR A 146 -8.51 15.32 -6.58
C THR A 146 -7.67 14.17 -6.01
N ASP A 147 -8.12 13.52 -4.93
CA ASP A 147 -7.49 12.33 -4.40
C ASP A 147 -7.45 11.21 -5.46
N SER A 148 -8.61 10.81 -5.98
CA SER A 148 -8.69 9.78 -7.03
C SER A 148 -7.98 10.19 -8.33
N LEU A 149 -7.93 11.48 -8.64
CA LEU A 149 -7.18 12.01 -9.78
C LEU A 149 -5.67 11.79 -9.59
N LEU A 150 -5.12 12.17 -8.42
CA LEU A 150 -3.70 12.03 -8.10
C LEU A 150 -3.29 10.57 -7.97
N GLU A 151 -4.14 9.74 -7.40
CA GLU A 151 -3.93 8.30 -7.26
C GLU A 151 -3.82 7.64 -8.62
N MET A 152 -4.79 7.87 -9.50
CA MET A 152 -4.79 7.29 -10.84
C MET A 152 -3.71 7.91 -11.73
N GLU A 153 -3.41 9.21 -11.58
CA GLU A 153 -2.33 9.87 -12.31
C GLU A 153 -0.97 9.29 -11.94
N SER A 154 -0.67 9.16 -10.66
CA SER A 154 0.58 8.57 -10.18
C SER A 154 0.69 7.09 -10.55
N GLY A 155 -0.31 6.27 -10.23
CA GLY A 155 -0.26 4.84 -10.52
C GLY A 155 -0.13 4.53 -12.02
N SER A 156 -0.73 5.38 -12.87
CA SER A 156 -0.66 5.21 -14.33
C SER A 156 0.59 5.85 -14.95
N ASN A 157 1.29 6.75 -14.27
CA ASN A 157 2.40 7.49 -14.89
C ASN A 157 3.73 6.74 -14.85
N ASP A 158 3.94 5.84 -13.88
CA ASP A 158 5.13 5.01 -13.76
C ASP A 158 5.40 4.17 -15.03
N PRO A 159 4.41 3.47 -15.63
CA PRO A 159 4.62 2.76 -16.89
C PRO A 159 4.95 3.71 -18.05
N PHE A 160 4.35 4.89 -18.14
CA PHE A 160 4.68 5.87 -19.19
C PHE A 160 6.08 6.46 -19.01
N SER A 161 6.49 6.75 -17.78
CA SER A 161 7.84 7.19 -17.43
C SER A 161 8.87 6.11 -17.79
N TYR A 162 8.59 4.84 -17.49
CA TYR A 162 9.43 3.71 -17.91
C TYR A 162 9.55 3.63 -19.44
N ILE A 163 8.43 3.72 -20.16
CA ILE A 163 8.40 3.68 -21.63
C ILE A 163 9.30 4.77 -22.22
N LEU A 164 9.18 6.01 -21.73
CA LEU A 164 10.03 7.11 -22.16
C LEU A 164 11.52 6.87 -21.86
N THR A 165 11.83 6.32 -20.68
CA THR A 165 13.19 5.95 -20.29
C THR A 165 13.78 4.91 -21.26
N ILE A 166 13.05 3.83 -21.56
CA ILE A 166 13.52 2.79 -22.50
C ILE A 166 13.72 3.35 -23.91
N VAL A 167 12.84 4.24 -24.38
CA VAL A 167 13.02 4.89 -25.68
C VAL A 167 14.27 5.78 -25.70
N CYS A 168 14.53 6.54 -24.63
CA CYS A 168 15.75 7.33 -24.53
C CYS A 168 17.02 6.45 -24.49
N LEU A 169 16.97 5.30 -23.81
CA LEU A 169 18.07 4.34 -23.81
C LEU A 169 18.29 3.72 -25.20
N ALA A 170 17.23 3.35 -25.90
CA ALA A 170 17.33 2.84 -27.27
C ALA A 170 17.91 3.90 -28.23
N LEU A 171 17.56 5.19 -28.04
CA LEU A 171 18.17 6.29 -28.78
C LEU A 171 19.68 6.44 -28.48
N LEU A 172 20.11 6.23 -27.24
CA LEU A 172 21.53 6.29 -26.86
C LEU A 172 22.35 5.11 -27.41
N VAL A 173 21.80 3.89 -27.36
CA VAL A 173 22.52 2.66 -27.69
C VAL A 173 22.47 2.36 -29.19
N GLU A 174 21.28 2.40 -29.78
CA GLU A 174 21.03 1.94 -31.15
C GLU A 174 20.90 3.10 -32.15
N GLY A 175 20.73 4.35 -31.68
CA GLY A 175 20.54 5.50 -32.55
C GLY A 175 19.25 5.42 -33.38
N ILE A 176 18.18 4.85 -32.80
CA ILE A 176 16.93 4.59 -33.51
C ILE A 176 16.34 5.86 -34.14
N SER A 177 15.70 5.71 -35.29
CA SER A 177 15.00 6.82 -35.95
C SER A 177 13.74 7.24 -35.15
N PRO A 178 13.25 8.49 -35.28
CA PRO A 178 12.01 8.93 -34.62
C PRO A 178 10.79 8.05 -34.94
N GLY A 179 10.73 7.47 -36.15
CA GLY A 179 9.67 6.54 -36.53
C GLY A 179 9.74 5.21 -35.78
N GLN A 180 10.95 4.68 -35.57
CA GLN A 180 11.17 3.48 -34.75
C GLN A 180 10.87 3.76 -33.28
N ALA A 181 11.27 4.92 -32.76
CA ALA A 181 10.94 5.33 -31.39
C ALA A 181 9.42 5.35 -31.18
N PHE A 182 8.66 5.94 -32.12
CA PHE A 182 7.20 5.93 -32.06
C PHE A 182 6.61 4.51 -32.12
N LEU A 183 7.16 3.65 -32.98
CA LEU A 183 6.74 2.25 -33.06
C LEU A 183 6.99 1.51 -31.74
N THR A 184 8.14 1.71 -31.11
CA THR A 184 8.48 1.13 -29.80
C THR A 184 7.52 1.62 -28.72
N LEU A 185 7.22 2.93 -28.66
CA LEU A 185 6.20 3.49 -27.75
C LEU A 185 4.85 2.80 -27.94
N PHE A 186 4.40 2.70 -29.20
CA PHE A 186 3.11 2.12 -29.54
C PHE A 186 3.05 0.62 -29.18
N LEU A 187 4.11 -0.12 -29.47
CA LEU A 187 4.21 -1.55 -29.17
C LEU A 187 4.21 -1.79 -27.66
N GLN A 188 5.01 -1.02 -26.90
CA GLN A 188 5.10 -1.14 -25.45
C GLN A 188 3.74 -0.94 -24.77
N VAL A 189 2.99 0.10 -25.17
CA VAL A 189 1.64 0.36 -24.65
C VAL A 189 0.66 -0.72 -25.10
N SER A 190 0.59 -0.99 -26.40
CA SER A 190 -0.43 -1.89 -26.96
C SER A 190 -0.29 -3.31 -26.45
N VAL A 191 0.93 -3.86 -26.44
CA VAL A 191 1.19 -5.22 -25.95
C VAL A 191 0.98 -5.29 -24.44
N GLY A 192 1.46 -4.30 -23.68
CA GLY A 192 1.24 -4.25 -22.22
C GLY A 192 -0.25 -4.26 -21.86
N VAL A 193 -1.07 -3.45 -22.56
CA VAL A 193 -2.53 -3.41 -22.38
C VAL A 193 -3.18 -4.72 -22.78
N VAL A 194 -2.83 -5.29 -23.94
CA VAL A 194 -3.44 -6.52 -24.44
C VAL A 194 -3.13 -7.70 -23.51
N ILE A 195 -1.87 -7.88 -23.10
CA ILE A 195 -1.49 -8.98 -22.20
C ILE A 195 -2.14 -8.82 -20.82
N GLY A 196 -2.10 -7.61 -20.26
CA GLY A 196 -2.77 -7.32 -18.99
C GLY A 196 -4.27 -7.61 -19.06
N ALA A 197 -4.95 -7.22 -20.15
CA ALA A 197 -6.38 -7.48 -20.34
C ALA A 197 -6.69 -8.97 -20.51
N VAL A 198 -5.93 -9.71 -21.33
CA VAL A 198 -6.14 -11.14 -21.56
C VAL A 198 -6.00 -11.94 -20.26
N ILE A 199 -4.94 -11.68 -19.49
CA ILE A 199 -4.70 -12.34 -18.21
C ILE A 199 -5.80 -11.98 -17.20
N SER A 200 -6.20 -10.71 -17.16
CA SER A 200 -7.28 -10.25 -16.28
C SER A 200 -8.62 -10.92 -16.60
N ILE A 201 -8.97 -11.09 -17.87
CA ILE A 201 -10.19 -11.78 -18.30
C ILE A 201 -10.17 -13.24 -17.84
N ALA A 202 -9.04 -13.93 -18.04
CA ALA A 202 -8.87 -15.31 -17.58
C ALA A 202 -8.99 -15.40 -16.04
N LEU A 203 -8.35 -14.48 -15.32
CA LEU A 203 -8.43 -14.40 -13.86
C LEU A 203 -9.88 -14.22 -13.37
N VAL A 204 -10.61 -13.25 -13.91
CA VAL A 204 -12.03 -13.04 -13.57
C VAL A 204 -12.87 -14.28 -13.87
N PHE A 205 -12.59 -15.00 -14.96
CA PHE A 205 -13.26 -16.26 -15.26
C PHE A 205 -13.00 -17.34 -14.20
N PHE A 206 -11.75 -17.55 -13.78
CA PHE A 206 -11.40 -18.51 -12.73
C PHE A 206 -12.03 -18.16 -11.38
N ILE A 207 -12.02 -16.87 -11.02
CA ILE A 207 -12.66 -16.32 -9.81
C ILE A 207 -14.16 -16.63 -9.80
N ARG A 208 -14.87 -16.35 -10.90
CA ARG A 208 -16.32 -16.59 -11.02
C ARG A 208 -16.68 -18.06 -10.99
N LYS A 209 -15.78 -18.94 -11.44
CA LYS A 209 -15.95 -20.40 -11.36
C LYS A 209 -15.67 -20.97 -9.96
N ASN A 210 -15.34 -20.12 -9.00
CA ASN A 210 -15.07 -20.48 -7.60
C ASN A 210 -13.92 -21.48 -7.45
N ILE A 211 -12.95 -21.45 -8.38
CA ILE A 211 -11.74 -22.29 -8.37
C ILE A 211 -10.70 -21.64 -7.44
N PHE A 212 -11.14 -21.20 -6.26
CA PHE A 212 -10.23 -20.64 -5.27
C PHE A 212 -9.64 -21.75 -4.41
N PHE A 213 -8.33 -21.67 -4.21
CA PHE A 213 -7.61 -22.61 -3.36
C PHE A 213 -7.91 -22.27 -1.90
N LYS A 214 -8.29 -23.28 -1.10
CA LYS A 214 -8.39 -23.12 0.36
C LYS A 214 -6.96 -23.05 0.95
N GLY A 215 -6.70 -22.07 1.82
CA GLY A 215 -5.47 -21.95 2.63
C GLY A 215 -4.23 -21.47 1.88
N GLY A 216 -4.03 -20.15 1.75
CA GLY A 216 -2.77 -19.55 1.26
C GLY A 216 -2.50 -19.67 -0.26
N GLY A 217 -3.26 -20.50 -0.97
CA GLY A 217 -3.05 -20.74 -2.40
C GLY A 217 -3.44 -19.56 -3.29
N ASN A 218 -4.34 -18.68 -2.82
CA ASN A 218 -4.79 -17.53 -3.61
C ASN A 218 -3.71 -16.44 -3.68
N GLU A 219 -2.96 -16.25 -2.59
CA GLU A 219 -1.83 -15.35 -2.44
C GLU A 219 -0.72 -15.73 -3.43
N VAL A 220 -0.31 -17.01 -3.39
CA VAL A 220 0.72 -17.57 -4.26
C VAL A 220 0.29 -17.50 -5.73
N PHE A 221 -0.96 -17.86 -6.03
CA PHE A 221 -1.50 -17.78 -7.38
C PHE A 221 -1.49 -16.34 -7.92
N THR A 222 -1.85 -15.36 -7.08
CA THR A 222 -1.84 -13.95 -7.47
C THR A 222 -0.41 -13.45 -7.73
N ILE A 223 0.58 -13.86 -6.92
CA ILE A 223 2.00 -13.60 -7.19
C ILE A 223 2.40 -14.16 -8.56
N ALA A 224 2.06 -15.42 -8.83
CA ALA A 224 2.40 -16.08 -10.09
C ALA A 224 1.80 -15.34 -11.28
N ILE A 225 0.56 -14.87 -11.17
CA ILE A 225 -0.09 -14.08 -12.21
C ILE A 225 0.58 -12.72 -12.43
N ALA A 226 0.94 -12.01 -11.36
CA ALA A 226 1.64 -10.73 -11.48
C ALA A 226 2.99 -10.92 -12.20
N LEU A 227 3.78 -11.92 -11.80
CA LEU A 227 5.05 -12.23 -12.46
C LEU A 227 4.86 -12.68 -13.92
N LEU A 228 3.87 -13.52 -14.19
CA LEU A 228 3.55 -13.98 -15.54
C LEU A 228 3.10 -12.82 -16.44
N GLY A 229 2.28 -11.91 -15.93
CA GLY A 229 1.81 -10.74 -16.66
C GLY A 229 2.94 -9.79 -17.06
N TYR A 230 3.92 -9.61 -16.18
CA TYR A 230 5.14 -8.88 -16.50
C TYR A 230 5.94 -9.62 -17.58
N ALA A 231 6.26 -10.90 -17.34
CA ALA A 231 7.16 -11.66 -18.20
C ALA A 231 6.59 -11.86 -19.63
N LEU A 232 5.30 -12.16 -19.78
CA LEU A 232 4.67 -12.34 -21.08
C LEU A 232 4.62 -11.04 -21.90
N ALA A 233 4.38 -9.91 -21.24
CA ALA A 233 4.42 -8.62 -21.92
C ALA A 233 5.85 -8.31 -22.39
N GLU A 234 6.86 -8.47 -21.52
CA GLU A 234 8.25 -8.22 -21.85
C GLU A 234 8.77 -9.13 -22.99
N LEU A 235 8.39 -10.42 -22.99
CA LEU A 235 8.72 -11.38 -24.06
C LEU A 235 8.19 -10.97 -25.44
N LEU A 236 7.08 -10.23 -25.47
CA LEU A 236 6.46 -9.69 -26.68
C LEU A 236 6.85 -8.22 -26.92
N SER A 237 7.92 -7.75 -26.26
CA SER A 237 8.43 -6.37 -26.31
C SER A 237 7.41 -5.31 -25.86
N GLY A 238 6.45 -5.72 -25.04
CA GLY A 238 5.48 -4.87 -24.35
C GLY A 238 6.00 -4.31 -23.04
N ASN A 239 5.28 -3.36 -22.44
CA ASN A 239 5.58 -2.89 -21.09
C ASN A 239 5.00 -3.85 -20.04
N GLY A 240 5.89 -4.61 -19.38
CA GLY A 240 5.52 -5.51 -18.28
C GLY A 240 4.89 -4.81 -17.07
N TYR A 241 5.38 -3.63 -16.67
CA TYR A 241 4.82 -2.88 -15.55
C TYR A 241 3.39 -2.41 -15.84
N LEU A 242 3.09 -1.98 -17.06
CA LEU A 242 1.73 -1.61 -17.49
C LEU A 242 0.79 -2.81 -17.44
N SER A 243 1.23 -3.97 -17.93
CA SER A 243 0.46 -5.22 -17.89
C SER A 243 0.06 -5.59 -16.46
N VAL A 244 1.03 -5.57 -15.54
CA VAL A 244 0.81 -5.89 -14.12
C VAL A 244 -0.07 -4.85 -13.41
N TYR A 245 0.10 -3.57 -13.71
CA TYR A 245 -0.77 -2.51 -13.19
C TYR A 245 -2.24 -2.74 -13.58
N ILE A 246 -2.50 -3.08 -14.84
CA ILE A 246 -3.85 -3.39 -15.34
C ILE A 246 -4.43 -4.63 -14.65
N ILE A 247 -3.62 -5.68 -14.48
CA ILE A 247 -4.03 -6.88 -13.74
C ILE A 247 -4.42 -6.51 -12.30
N GLY A 248 -3.61 -5.67 -11.64
CA GLY A 248 -3.89 -5.11 -10.33
C GLY A 248 -5.26 -4.42 -10.29
N ILE A 249 -5.50 -3.45 -11.18
CA ILE A 249 -6.79 -2.73 -11.26
C ILE A 249 -7.96 -3.71 -11.40
N VAL A 250 -7.89 -4.64 -12.35
CA VAL A 250 -9.03 -5.53 -12.61
C VAL A 250 -9.30 -6.42 -11.41
N LEU A 251 -8.27 -6.99 -10.79
CA LEU A 251 -8.42 -7.88 -9.63
C LEU A 251 -8.90 -7.12 -8.38
N GLY A 252 -8.34 -5.95 -8.11
CA GLY A 252 -8.71 -5.10 -6.96
C GLY A 252 -10.17 -4.66 -6.99
N ASN A 253 -10.77 -4.62 -8.20
CA ASN A 253 -12.17 -4.25 -8.41
C ASN A 253 -13.13 -5.46 -8.55
N GLN A 254 -12.67 -6.69 -8.28
CA GLN A 254 -13.56 -7.85 -8.12
C GLN A 254 -13.95 -8.04 -6.65
N ASP A 255 -15.15 -8.60 -6.43
CA ASP A 255 -15.61 -9.03 -5.11
C ASP A 255 -15.52 -10.55 -4.97
N PHE A 256 -14.76 -11.02 -3.98
CA PHE A 256 -14.58 -12.45 -3.69
C PHE A 256 -14.16 -12.66 -2.23
N LYS A 257 -14.36 -13.88 -1.69
CA LYS A 257 -14.26 -14.17 -0.25
C LYS A 257 -12.87 -13.87 0.36
N SER A 258 -11.78 -14.16 -0.35
CA SER A 258 -10.39 -13.99 0.16
C SER A 258 -9.77 -12.63 -0.15
N LYS A 259 -10.55 -11.62 -0.57
CA LYS A 259 -10.00 -10.32 -0.96
C LYS A 259 -9.25 -9.63 0.18
N ARG A 260 -9.78 -9.69 1.40
CA ARG A 260 -9.18 -9.08 2.59
C ARG A 260 -7.79 -9.64 2.88
N ASP A 261 -7.66 -10.96 2.82
CA ASP A 261 -6.39 -11.64 3.08
C ASP A 261 -5.35 -11.25 2.04
N LEU A 262 -5.75 -11.15 0.76
CA LEU A 262 -4.88 -10.67 -0.32
C LEU A 262 -4.46 -9.21 -0.13
N VAL A 263 -5.37 -8.33 0.28
CA VAL A 263 -5.04 -6.92 0.56
C VAL A 263 -3.93 -6.84 1.61
N ALA A 264 -4.12 -7.46 2.77
CA ALA A 264 -3.15 -7.45 3.86
C ALA A 264 -1.81 -8.08 3.44
N PHE A 265 -1.87 -9.17 2.67
CA PHE A 265 -0.69 -9.85 2.16
C PHE A 265 0.13 -8.97 1.19
N PHE A 266 -0.53 -8.39 0.19
CA PHE A 266 0.15 -7.53 -0.79
C PHE A 266 0.56 -6.17 -0.23
N GLU A 267 -0.12 -5.66 0.80
CA GLU A 267 0.34 -4.51 1.57
C GLU A 267 1.70 -4.82 2.23
N GLY A 268 1.82 -5.99 2.87
CA GLY A 268 3.09 -6.46 3.43
C GLY A 268 4.19 -6.61 2.38
N ILE A 269 3.88 -7.17 1.21
CA ILE A 269 4.84 -7.27 0.09
C ILE A 269 5.25 -5.89 -0.42
N ASN A 270 4.30 -4.98 -0.61
CA ASN A 270 4.57 -3.62 -1.06
C ASN A 270 5.50 -2.89 -0.07
N MET A 271 5.24 -3.03 1.24
CA MET A 271 6.12 -2.48 2.27
C MET A 271 7.54 -3.06 2.18
N LEU A 272 7.66 -4.38 2.04
CA LEU A 272 8.97 -5.04 1.91
C LEU A 272 9.71 -4.60 0.62
N ALA A 273 9.00 -4.46 -0.49
CA ALA A 273 9.53 -3.99 -1.76
C ALA A 273 10.08 -2.56 -1.65
N GLN A 274 9.33 -1.65 -1.01
CA GLN A 274 9.80 -0.29 -0.75
C GLN A 274 11.05 -0.29 0.15
N ILE A 275 11.02 -1.01 1.26
CA ILE A 275 12.19 -1.14 2.17
C ILE A 275 13.42 -1.60 1.39
N THR A 276 13.25 -2.62 0.54
CA THR A 276 14.32 -3.19 -0.28
C THR A 276 14.90 -2.15 -1.26
N ILE A 277 14.05 -1.44 -2.02
CA ILE A 277 14.49 -0.42 -2.98
C ILE A 277 15.24 0.71 -2.28
N PHE A 278 14.69 1.26 -1.20
CA PHE A 278 15.31 2.38 -0.49
C PHE A 278 16.61 1.97 0.22
N PHE A 279 16.70 0.74 0.72
CA PHE A 279 17.93 0.19 1.26
C PHE A 279 19.01 -0.01 0.19
N ILE A 280 18.66 -0.64 -0.94
CA ILE A 280 19.59 -0.85 -2.07
C ILE A 280 20.08 0.49 -2.61
N LEU A 281 19.20 1.48 -2.67
CA LEU A 281 19.61 2.82 -3.07
C LEU A 281 20.61 3.43 -2.08
N GLY A 282 20.37 3.32 -0.76
CA GLY A 282 21.36 3.73 0.23
C GLY A 282 22.69 2.99 0.05
N LEU A 283 22.65 1.69 -0.25
CA LEU A 283 23.81 0.85 -0.47
C LEU A 283 24.66 1.28 -1.68
N LEU A 284 24.01 1.75 -2.75
CA LEU A 284 24.68 2.20 -3.99
C LEU A 284 25.14 3.67 -3.95
N SER A 285 24.77 4.41 -2.90
CA SER A 285 25.02 5.84 -2.82
C SER A 285 26.03 6.22 -1.75
N ASP A 286 26.74 7.32 -1.97
CA ASP A 286 27.65 7.90 -0.98
C ASP A 286 27.40 9.40 -0.75
N VAL A 287 27.72 9.84 0.48
CA VAL A 287 27.46 11.23 0.93
C VAL A 287 28.22 12.25 0.10
N ARG A 288 29.42 11.92 -0.39
CA ARG A 288 30.25 12.86 -1.14
C ARG A 288 29.64 13.12 -2.51
N SER A 289 29.20 12.08 -3.21
CA SER A 289 28.54 12.19 -4.52
C SER A 289 27.24 12.98 -4.41
N ILE A 290 26.42 12.77 -3.37
CA ILE A 290 25.21 13.56 -3.11
C ILE A 290 25.55 15.05 -2.95
N ILE A 291 26.55 15.39 -2.13
CA ILE A 291 26.96 16.78 -1.92
C ILE A 291 27.43 17.41 -3.24
N ASN A 292 28.18 16.68 -4.05
CA ASN A 292 28.69 17.17 -5.34
C ASN A 292 27.57 17.48 -6.33
N VAL A 293 26.57 16.61 -6.43
CA VAL A 293 25.45 16.79 -7.38
C VAL A 293 24.33 17.70 -6.83
N PHE A 294 24.35 18.02 -5.53
CA PHE A 294 23.30 18.77 -4.86
C PHE A 294 22.89 20.07 -5.57
N PRO A 295 23.81 20.94 -6.03
CA PRO A 295 23.42 22.18 -6.71
C PRO A 295 22.64 21.92 -8.01
N ILE A 296 23.08 20.92 -8.78
CA ILE A 296 22.44 20.53 -10.05
C ILE A 296 21.07 19.93 -9.76
N ALA A 297 20.99 18.98 -8.82
CA ALA A 297 19.74 18.35 -8.41
C ALA A 297 18.72 19.36 -7.89
N LEU A 298 19.16 20.33 -7.08
CA LEU A 298 18.32 21.41 -6.57
C LEU A 298 17.79 22.30 -7.71
N ALA A 299 18.65 22.70 -8.65
CA ALA A 299 18.25 23.51 -9.79
C ALA A 299 17.19 22.80 -10.65
N ILE A 300 17.40 21.51 -10.94
CA ILE A 300 16.45 20.69 -11.70
C ILE A 300 15.14 20.53 -10.94
N MET A 301 15.19 20.22 -9.63
CA MET A 301 13.99 20.04 -8.81
C MET A 301 13.16 21.33 -8.74
N VAL A 302 13.80 22.48 -8.52
CA VAL A 302 13.13 23.79 -8.47
C VAL A 302 12.49 24.13 -9.81
N PHE A 303 13.22 23.98 -10.91
CA PHE A 303 12.68 24.22 -12.25
C PHE A 303 11.50 23.28 -12.55
N MET A 304 11.66 21.99 -12.24
CA MET A 304 10.61 21.00 -12.48
C MET A 304 9.34 21.31 -11.70
N THR A 305 9.49 21.68 -10.42
CA THR A 305 8.37 21.92 -9.49
C THR A 305 7.65 23.24 -9.78
N LEU A 306 8.40 24.30 -10.11
CA LEU A 306 7.82 25.63 -10.28
C LEU A 306 7.43 25.95 -11.74
N ILE A 307 8.02 25.26 -12.72
CA ILE A 307 7.83 25.56 -14.14
C ILE A 307 7.34 24.33 -14.89
N SER A 308 8.15 23.27 -15.01
CA SER A 308 7.85 22.13 -15.89
C SER A 308 6.50 21.48 -15.60
N ARG A 309 6.26 21.13 -14.33
CA ARG A 309 5.03 20.47 -13.89
C ARG A 309 3.82 21.43 -13.94
N PRO A 310 3.87 22.66 -13.41
CA PRO A 310 2.78 23.63 -13.57
C PRO A 310 2.40 23.91 -15.02
N VAL A 311 3.37 24.13 -15.91
CA VAL A 311 3.09 24.38 -17.34
C VAL A 311 2.38 23.18 -17.97
N SER A 312 2.85 21.96 -17.68
CA SER A 312 2.23 20.73 -18.20
C SER A 312 0.81 20.53 -17.67
N VAL A 313 0.61 20.67 -16.36
CA VAL A 313 -0.69 20.49 -15.69
C VAL A 313 -1.68 21.56 -16.12
N PHE A 314 -1.28 22.84 -16.10
CA PHE A 314 -2.16 23.94 -16.49
C PHE A 314 -2.51 23.88 -17.97
N GLY A 315 -1.54 23.56 -18.85
CA GLY A 315 -1.77 23.44 -20.27
C GLY A 315 -2.76 22.33 -20.61
N LEU A 316 -2.61 21.15 -20.00
CA LEU A 316 -3.48 20.00 -20.25
C LEU A 316 -4.87 20.19 -19.60
N MET A 317 -4.91 20.63 -18.34
CA MET A 317 -6.18 20.83 -17.62
C MET A 317 -6.90 22.12 -18.01
N ALA A 318 -6.33 23.00 -18.86
CA ALA A 318 -7.01 24.20 -19.34
C ALA A 318 -8.29 23.87 -20.12
N PHE A 319 -8.27 22.77 -20.88
CA PHE A 319 -9.36 22.37 -21.76
C PHE A 319 -10.29 21.30 -21.15
N MET A 320 -10.06 20.92 -19.88
CA MET A 320 -10.80 19.86 -19.21
C MET A 320 -11.94 20.45 -18.34
N PRO A 321 -13.13 19.83 -18.34
CA PRO A 321 -14.25 20.30 -17.51
C PRO A 321 -13.95 20.12 -16.02
N ASN A 322 -14.50 20.96 -15.15
CA ASN A 322 -14.34 20.87 -13.68
C ASN A 322 -12.89 20.89 -13.21
N SER A 323 -12.09 21.83 -13.71
CA SER A 323 -10.69 22.00 -13.31
C SER A 323 -10.46 23.41 -12.75
N SER A 324 -10.73 23.56 -11.46
CA SER A 324 -10.53 24.79 -10.71
C SER A 324 -9.05 25.19 -10.69
N LEU A 325 -8.76 26.48 -10.55
CA LEU A 325 -7.39 26.97 -10.43
C LEU A 325 -6.69 26.34 -9.21
N GLN A 326 -7.43 26.17 -8.13
CA GLN A 326 -7.00 25.58 -6.88
C GLN A 326 -6.61 24.10 -7.08
N GLN A 327 -7.43 23.33 -7.80
CA GLN A 327 -7.11 21.95 -8.17
C GLN A 327 -5.83 21.87 -9.00
N LYS A 328 -5.66 22.75 -10.01
CA LYS A 328 -4.44 22.77 -10.84
C LYS A 328 -3.18 23.05 -10.03
N ILE A 329 -3.25 23.97 -9.06
CA ILE A 329 -2.12 24.27 -8.16
C ILE A 329 -1.77 23.06 -7.31
N VAL A 330 -2.78 22.43 -6.67
CA VAL A 330 -2.55 21.23 -5.84
C VAL A 330 -2.01 20.07 -6.66
N VAL A 331 -2.56 19.81 -7.85
CA VAL A 331 -2.08 18.73 -8.74
C VAL A 331 -0.66 18.99 -9.25
N SER A 332 -0.31 20.25 -9.50
CA SER A 332 1.05 20.62 -9.89
C SER A 332 2.03 20.41 -8.72
N TRP A 333 1.63 20.77 -7.50
CA TRP A 333 2.45 20.62 -6.30
C TRP A 333 2.54 19.18 -5.80
N ALA A 334 1.52 18.36 -6.03
CA ALA A 334 1.47 16.98 -5.56
C ALA A 334 2.33 16.01 -6.39
N GLY A 335 3.04 16.47 -7.42
CA GLY A 335 3.96 15.65 -8.22
C GLY A 335 5.25 15.27 -7.48
N ILE A 336 5.13 14.62 -6.33
CA ILE A 336 6.24 14.13 -5.51
C ILE A 336 6.92 12.97 -6.23
N ARG A 337 8.25 12.91 -6.24
CA ARG A 337 9.02 11.82 -6.86
C ARG A 337 9.26 10.70 -5.85
N GLY A 338 9.24 9.44 -6.31
CA GLY A 338 9.36 8.30 -5.41
C GLY A 338 10.12 7.10 -5.98
N ALA A 339 9.72 5.91 -5.54
CA ALA A 339 10.49 4.68 -5.73
C ALA A 339 10.70 4.29 -7.20
N ALA A 340 9.73 4.51 -8.09
CA ALA A 340 9.86 4.14 -9.50
C ALA A 340 11.00 4.92 -10.20
N SER A 341 11.12 6.23 -9.99
CA SER A 341 12.25 7.02 -10.50
C SER A 341 13.62 6.49 -10.08
N ILE A 342 13.72 5.92 -8.88
CA ILE A 342 14.94 5.28 -8.36
C ILE A 342 15.24 4.01 -9.15
N VAL A 343 14.23 3.14 -9.34
CA VAL A 343 14.42 1.89 -10.09
C VAL A 343 14.82 2.19 -11.53
N PHE A 344 14.15 3.16 -12.17
CA PHE A 344 14.45 3.57 -13.54
C PHE A 344 15.83 4.20 -13.69
N SER A 345 16.34 4.90 -12.67
CA SER A 345 17.72 5.42 -12.71
C SER A 345 18.75 4.28 -12.61
N ILE A 346 18.49 3.25 -11.80
CA ILE A 346 19.32 2.04 -11.74
C ILE A 346 19.31 1.30 -13.08
N VAL A 347 18.13 1.15 -13.70
CA VAL A 347 18.00 0.55 -15.04
C VAL A 347 18.87 1.32 -16.04
N ALA A 348 18.76 2.65 -16.07
CA ALA A 348 19.51 3.50 -16.99
C ALA A 348 21.03 3.36 -16.82
N VAL A 349 21.54 3.49 -15.59
CA VAL A 349 22.98 3.39 -15.28
C VAL A 349 23.52 1.97 -15.48
N SER A 350 22.69 0.94 -15.31
CA SER A 350 23.10 -0.44 -15.59
C SER A 350 23.15 -0.78 -17.08
N SER A 351 22.50 0.02 -17.93
CA SER A 351 22.37 -0.26 -19.36
C SER A 351 23.40 0.46 -20.22
N VAL A 352 23.83 1.66 -19.82
CA VAL A 352 24.69 2.54 -20.62
C VAL A 352 25.70 3.25 -19.72
N GLU A 353 26.93 3.41 -20.19
CA GLU A 353 27.90 4.30 -19.57
C GLU A 353 27.48 5.76 -19.81
N LEU A 354 27.13 6.46 -18.74
CA LEU A 354 26.70 7.86 -18.79
C LEU A 354 27.86 8.78 -18.41
N HIS A 355 27.93 9.94 -19.06
CA HIS A 355 28.95 10.95 -18.79
C HIS A 355 28.75 11.64 -17.43
N TYR A 356 27.49 11.72 -17.00
CA TYR A 356 27.10 12.37 -15.75
C TYR A 356 26.52 11.37 -14.76
N ASP A 357 26.66 11.69 -13.48
CA ASP A 357 26.15 10.89 -12.38
C ASP A 357 24.63 11.02 -12.22
N LEU A 358 23.92 10.45 -13.19
CA LEU A 358 22.46 10.51 -13.28
C LEU A 358 21.80 9.84 -12.08
N PHE A 359 22.39 8.76 -11.55
CA PHE A 359 21.89 8.08 -10.36
C PHE A 359 21.85 9.03 -9.15
N HIS A 360 22.97 9.66 -8.79
CA HIS A 360 23.00 10.56 -7.63
C HIS A 360 22.18 11.82 -7.84
N ILE A 361 22.11 12.37 -9.06
CA ILE A 361 21.26 13.52 -9.36
C ILE A 361 19.79 13.19 -9.09
N ILE A 362 19.30 12.09 -9.66
CA ILE A 362 17.90 11.67 -9.53
C ILE A 362 17.57 11.30 -8.10
N PHE A 363 18.46 10.57 -7.45
CA PHE A 363 18.32 10.25 -6.04
C PHE A 363 18.19 11.52 -5.18
N THR A 364 19.06 12.51 -5.40
CA THR A 364 19.00 13.78 -4.66
C THR A 364 17.71 14.55 -4.95
N ILE A 365 17.21 14.52 -6.19
CA ILE A 365 15.89 15.10 -6.56
C ILE A 365 14.76 14.42 -5.78
N VAL A 366 14.76 13.08 -5.69
CA VAL A 366 13.73 12.33 -4.94
C VAL A 366 13.76 12.70 -3.45
N LEU A 367 14.94 12.75 -2.84
CA LEU A 367 15.09 13.19 -1.44
C LEU A 367 14.56 14.61 -1.21
N LEU A 368 14.95 15.54 -2.08
CA LEU A 368 14.54 16.93 -2.01
C LEU A 368 13.03 17.10 -2.23
N SER A 369 12.44 16.34 -3.16
CA SER A 369 11.00 16.33 -3.42
C SER A 369 10.22 15.81 -2.20
N LEU A 370 10.63 14.68 -1.61
CA LEU A 370 10.00 14.14 -0.40
C LEU A 370 10.10 15.11 0.78
N ALA A 371 11.27 15.72 1.00
CA ALA A 371 11.50 16.63 2.11
C ALA A 371 10.77 17.97 1.98
N LEU A 372 10.90 18.63 0.82
CA LEU A 372 10.39 19.99 0.60
C LEU A 372 8.97 19.98 0.06
N GLN A 373 8.75 19.31 -1.07
CA GLN A 373 7.46 19.31 -1.76
C GLN A 373 6.42 18.52 -0.95
N GLY A 374 6.80 17.35 -0.41
CA GLY A 374 5.98 16.57 0.50
C GLY A 374 5.66 17.29 1.81
N GLY A 375 6.67 17.86 2.48
CA GLY A 375 6.46 18.60 3.73
C GLY A 375 5.51 19.81 3.58
N LEU A 376 5.53 20.48 2.42
CA LEU A 376 4.71 21.67 2.14
C LEU A 376 3.33 21.36 1.55
N LEU A 377 3.09 20.13 1.07
CA LEU A 377 1.83 19.76 0.42
C LEU A 377 0.59 20.02 1.31
N PRO A 378 0.55 19.66 2.62
CA PRO A 378 -0.57 20.01 3.50
C PRO A 378 -0.84 21.52 3.55
N THR A 379 0.20 22.33 3.60
CA THR A 379 0.07 23.79 3.63
C THR A 379 -0.50 24.33 2.32
N VAL A 380 -0.09 23.77 1.18
CA VAL A 380 -0.63 24.15 -0.14
C VAL A 380 -2.10 23.75 -0.26
N ALA A 381 -2.47 22.53 0.15
CA ALA A 381 -3.87 22.07 0.13
C ALA A 381 -4.80 22.94 0.99
N ILE A 382 -4.35 23.35 2.17
CA ILE A 382 -5.11 24.24 3.08
C ILE A 382 -5.21 25.65 2.48
N ARG A 383 -4.10 26.24 2.04
CA ARG A 383 -4.10 27.62 1.50
C ARG A 383 -4.89 27.77 0.22
N THR A 384 -4.98 26.71 -0.58
CA THR A 384 -5.80 26.68 -1.80
C THR A 384 -7.27 26.33 -1.55
N ASN A 385 -7.69 26.18 -0.28
CA ASN A 385 -9.05 25.76 0.10
C ASN A 385 -9.50 24.41 -0.51
N MET A 386 -8.55 23.56 -0.91
CA MET A 386 -8.80 22.23 -1.48
C MET A 386 -9.01 21.14 -0.44
N TYR A 387 -8.72 21.42 0.83
CA TYR A 387 -9.04 20.53 1.94
C TYR A 387 -10.55 20.31 2.08
N ASP A 388 -10.95 19.04 2.19
CA ASP A 388 -12.30 18.61 2.53
C ASP A 388 -12.38 18.11 3.99
N PRO A 389 -13.04 18.84 4.91
CA PRO A 389 -13.20 18.40 6.30
C PRO A 389 -14.18 17.24 6.50
N HIS A 390 -14.98 16.91 5.49
CA HIS A 390 -15.94 15.80 5.51
C HIS A 390 -15.53 14.65 4.59
N GLY A 391 -14.44 14.81 3.84
CA GLY A 391 -13.92 13.80 2.94
C GLY A 391 -13.19 12.71 3.72
N ASP A 392 -13.49 11.48 3.36
CA ASP A 392 -12.92 10.30 4.00
C ASP A 392 -11.60 9.92 3.31
N VAL A 393 -10.47 10.14 4.00
CA VAL A 393 -9.12 9.77 3.51
C VAL A 393 -8.99 8.25 3.32
N MET A 394 -9.94 7.47 3.84
CA MET A 394 -9.93 6.00 3.85
C MET A 394 -10.48 5.38 2.54
N LYS A 395 -11.08 6.15 1.63
CA LYS A 395 -11.75 5.58 0.43
C LYS A 395 -10.84 5.32 -0.78
N THR A 396 -9.66 5.93 -0.83
CA THR A 396 -8.75 5.96 -2.00
C THR A 396 -7.45 5.19 -1.80
N PHE A 397 -7.19 4.68 -0.61
CA PHE A 397 -6.15 3.68 -0.39
C PHE A 397 -6.85 2.40 0.05
N THR A 398 -6.20 1.27 -0.16
CA THR A 398 -6.65 -0.11 0.09
C THR A 398 -7.00 -0.44 1.54
N ASP A 399 -7.54 0.50 2.32
CA ASP A 399 -8.20 0.24 3.59
C ASP A 399 -9.58 -0.37 3.27
N TYR A 400 -9.57 -1.55 2.65
CA TYR A 400 -10.64 -2.54 2.67
C TYR A 400 -10.82 -3.13 4.08
N GLU A 401 -10.51 -2.37 5.13
CA GLU A 401 -11.29 -2.44 6.35
C GLU A 401 -12.62 -1.79 6.07
N ASP A 402 -13.46 -2.50 5.31
CA ASP A 402 -14.87 -2.22 5.25
C ASP A 402 -15.31 -2.09 6.72
N GLU A 403 -15.61 -0.87 7.14
CA GLU A 403 -16.33 -0.51 8.35
C GLU A 403 -17.76 -1.05 8.25
N LYS A 404 -17.90 -2.34 7.93
CA LYS A 404 -19.08 -3.08 8.35
C LYS A 404 -18.87 -3.25 9.84
N ASN A 405 -19.35 -2.24 10.56
CA ASN A 405 -19.43 -2.17 12.00
C ASN A 405 -20.35 -3.28 12.52
N VAL A 406 -20.26 -4.52 12.07
CA VAL A 406 -21.17 -5.62 12.41
C VAL A 406 -20.35 -6.88 12.59
N GLN A 407 -20.28 -7.39 13.82
CA GLN A 407 -19.68 -8.69 14.15
C GLN A 407 -20.77 -9.74 14.26
N PHE A 408 -20.46 -10.97 13.84
CA PHE A 408 -21.35 -12.10 14.01
C PHE A 408 -20.88 -12.98 15.18
N VAL A 409 -21.77 -13.31 16.09
CA VAL A 409 -21.53 -14.19 17.24
C VAL A 409 -22.56 -15.31 17.21
N ALA A 410 -22.09 -16.56 17.23
CA ALA A 410 -22.96 -17.72 17.39
C ALA A 410 -23.13 -18.02 18.88
N THR A 411 -24.37 -18.29 19.32
CA THR A 411 -24.67 -18.74 20.67
C THR A 411 -25.68 -19.87 20.62
N GLU A 412 -25.49 -20.87 21.47
CA GLU A 412 -26.42 -22.00 21.60
C GLU A 412 -27.39 -21.76 22.75
N ILE A 413 -28.64 -22.15 22.58
CA ILE A 413 -29.69 -22.05 23.60
C ILE A 413 -29.67 -23.31 24.47
N CYS A 414 -28.91 -23.24 25.55
CA CYS A 414 -28.76 -24.33 26.51
C CYS A 414 -29.96 -24.47 27.46
N GLU A 415 -30.03 -25.60 28.16
CA GLU A 415 -31.06 -25.88 29.15
C GLU A 415 -31.13 -24.78 30.24
N GLY A 416 -32.33 -24.29 30.53
CA GLY A 416 -32.55 -23.20 31.50
C GLY A 416 -32.39 -21.78 30.94
N HIS A 417 -32.14 -21.61 29.63
CA HIS A 417 -32.02 -20.29 29.02
C HIS A 417 -33.36 -19.51 29.04
N PRO A 418 -33.38 -18.21 29.44
CA PRO A 418 -34.60 -17.44 29.69
C PRO A 418 -35.43 -17.09 28.44
N TRP A 419 -34.90 -17.41 27.26
CA TRP A 419 -35.54 -17.17 25.96
C TRP A 419 -36.28 -18.40 25.44
N ILE A 420 -36.10 -19.59 26.04
CA ILE A 420 -36.81 -20.81 25.63
C ILE A 420 -38.32 -20.59 25.70
N GLY A 421 -39.02 -20.92 24.61
CA GLY A 421 -40.47 -20.81 24.48
C GLY A 421 -41.00 -19.40 24.27
N LYS A 422 -40.13 -18.39 24.07
CA LYS A 422 -40.54 -17.01 23.76
C LYS A 422 -40.34 -16.71 22.28
N ALA A 423 -41.26 -15.91 21.73
CA ALA A 423 -41.09 -15.36 20.40
C ALA A 423 -40.00 -14.27 20.42
N LEU A 424 -39.25 -14.13 19.33
CA LEU A 424 -38.12 -13.19 19.25
C LEU A 424 -38.49 -11.74 19.57
N LYS A 425 -39.71 -11.31 19.20
CA LYS A 425 -40.25 -9.98 19.52
C LYS A 425 -40.42 -9.72 21.03
N ASP A 426 -40.57 -10.78 21.83
CA ASP A 426 -40.84 -10.74 23.27
C ASP A 426 -39.54 -10.91 24.09
N VAL A 427 -38.40 -11.01 23.40
CA VAL A 427 -37.07 -11.12 23.99
C VAL A 427 -36.38 -9.75 23.99
N PHE A 428 -35.75 -9.41 25.10
CA PHE A 428 -34.95 -8.19 25.18
C PHE A 428 -33.59 -8.40 24.52
N LEU A 429 -33.39 -7.76 23.37
CA LEU A 429 -32.09 -7.61 22.72
C LEU A 429 -31.70 -6.12 22.74
N PRO A 430 -30.43 -5.78 23.03
CA PRO A 430 -29.91 -4.42 22.84
C PRO A 430 -30.16 -3.92 21.41
N GLN A 431 -30.35 -2.60 21.23
CA GLN A 431 -30.71 -2.01 19.93
C GLN A 431 -29.65 -2.25 18.83
N ASP A 432 -28.42 -2.49 19.25
CA ASP A 432 -27.25 -2.75 18.42
C ASP A 432 -27.02 -4.24 18.14
N ILE A 433 -27.85 -5.14 18.66
CA ILE A 433 -27.75 -6.60 18.49
C ILE A 433 -29.03 -7.16 17.85
N ARG A 434 -28.87 -8.05 16.86
CA ARG A 434 -29.99 -8.70 16.16
C ARG A 434 -29.72 -10.17 15.87
N VAL A 435 -30.71 -11.05 16.07
CA VAL A 435 -30.63 -12.42 15.55
C VAL A 435 -30.81 -12.39 14.03
N THR A 436 -29.81 -12.91 13.31
CA THR A 436 -29.76 -12.90 11.85
C THR A 436 -30.13 -14.25 11.25
N ILE A 437 -29.71 -15.35 11.90
CA ILE A 437 -29.97 -16.73 11.48
C ILE A 437 -30.26 -17.56 12.74
N VAL A 438 -31.20 -18.49 12.63
CA VAL A 438 -31.41 -19.59 13.59
C VAL A 438 -31.07 -20.88 12.88
N GLU A 439 -30.29 -21.72 13.54
CA GLU A 439 -29.98 -23.08 13.13
C GLU A 439 -30.64 -24.04 14.11
N ARG A 440 -31.53 -24.89 13.59
CA ARG A 440 -32.29 -25.89 14.35
C ARG A 440 -32.29 -27.19 13.57
N ASP A 441 -31.93 -28.30 14.21
CA ASP A 441 -31.89 -29.63 13.60
C ASP A 441 -31.09 -29.64 12.26
N ASP A 442 -29.94 -28.97 12.23
CA ASP A 442 -29.07 -28.77 11.05
C ASP A 442 -29.70 -27.96 9.89
N GLU A 443 -30.86 -27.33 10.08
CA GLU A 443 -31.47 -26.40 9.12
C GLU A 443 -31.29 -24.94 9.53
N GLN A 444 -30.85 -24.10 8.59
CA GLN A 444 -30.65 -22.67 8.80
C GLN A 444 -31.79 -21.86 8.17
N PHE A 445 -32.38 -20.95 8.95
CA PHE A 445 -33.43 -20.05 8.46
C PHE A 445 -33.29 -18.62 9.03
N ILE A 446 -33.90 -17.66 8.33
CA ILE A 446 -33.94 -16.26 8.76
C ILE A 446 -35.14 -16.09 9.68
N PRO A 447 -34.95 -15.74 10.97
CA PRO A 447 -36.05 -15.58 11.90
C PRO A 447 -36.81 -14.28 11.67
N ASP A 448 -38.08 -14.28 12.03
CA ASP A 448 -38.93 -13.11 12.15
C ASP A 448 -39.31 -12.84 13.62
N GLY A 449 -40.10 -11.79 13.87
CA GLY A 449 -40.53 -11.47 15.24
C GLY A 449 -41.41 -12.55 15.90
N GLN A 450 -42.00 -13.47 15.12
CA GLN A 450 -42.86 -14.54 15.64
C GLN A 450 -42.11 -15.84 15.91
N THR A 451 -40.88 -15.96 15.42
CA THR A 451 -40.03 -17.13 15.61
C THR A 451 -39.84 -17.40 17.09
N VAL A 452 -40.26 -18.59 17.53
CA VAL A 452 -40.13 -19.05 18.92
C VAL A 452 -38.78 -19.73 19.09
N ILE A 453 -38.03 -19.29 20.09
CA ILE A 453 -36.71 -19.86 20.41
C ILE A 453 -36.91 -21.17 21.17
N GLU A 454 -36.26 -22.23 20.71
CA GLU A 454 -36.33 -23.58 21.25
C GLU A 454 -35.01 -24.01 21.90
N LEU A 455 -35.06 -25.08 22.68
CA LEU A 455 -33.88 -25.70 23.27
C LEU A 455 -32.98 -26.24 22.15
N ASN A 456 -31.66 -26.02 22.27
CA ASN A 456 -30.64 -26.37 21.27
C ASN A 456 -30.68 -25.55 19.97
N ASP A 457 -31.48 -24.48 19.89
CA ASP A 457 -31.34 -23.52 18.80
C ASP A 457 -29.94 -22.88 18.85
N SER A 458 -29.25 -22.82 17.71
CA SER A 458 -28.04 -22.04 17.53
C SER A 458 -28.39 -20.71 16.86
N LEU A 459 -28.22 -19.61 17.60
CA LEU A 459 -28.55 -18.27 17.14
C LEU A 459 -27.29 -17.55 16.64
N ILE A 460 -27.31 -17.08 15.40
CA ILE A 460 -26.29 -16.19 14.86
C ILE A 460 -26.73 -14.75 15.08
N LEU A 461 -26.07 -14.06 16.01
CA LEU A 461 -26.30 -12.67 16.37
C LEU A 461 -25.40 -11.76 15.52
N SER A 462 -25.92 -10.63 15.05
CA SER A 462 -25.15 -9.53 14.50
C SER A 462 -25.11 -8.37 15.50
N ALA A 463 -23.93 -7.87 15.86
CA ALA A 463 -23.75 -6.80 16.83
C ALA A 463 -22.91 -5.65 16.25
N LEU A 464 -23.23 -4.38 16.57
CA LEU A 464 -22.43 -3.27 16.08
C LEU A 464 -21.00 -3.28 16.65
N HIS A 465 -19.97 -3.12 15.80
CA HIS A 465 -18.58 -3.00 16.24
C HIS A 465 -18.28 -1.55 16.67
N TYR A 466 -18.16 -1.32 17.98
CA TYR A 466 -17.76 -0.01 18.51
C TYR A 466 -16.23 0.10 18.59
N LYS A 467 -15.62 0.83 17.64
CA LYS A 467 -14.16 1.12 17.61
C LYS A 467 -13.74 2.22 18.61
N GLU A 468 -14.64 3.09 19.06
CA GLU A 468 -14.31 4.22 19.94
C GLU A 468 -14.52 3.93 21.44
N LYS A 469 -13.45 4.13 22.23
CA LYS A 469 -13.40 4.21 23.71
C LYS A 469 -13.56 2.92 24.54
N LEU A 470 -12.90 1.82 24.17
CA LEU A 470 -12.36 0.89 25.17
C LEU A 470 -10.94 1.30 25.58
N GLY A 471 -10.76 2.59 25.89
CA GLY A 471 -9.52 3.09 26.47
C GLY A 471 -9.36 2.49 27.86
N ASN A 472 -8.32 1.66 28.02
CA ASN A 472 -7.85 1.03 29.27
C ASN A 472 -8.25 -0.44 29.50
N PHE A 473 -8.67 -1.22 28.50
CA PHE A 473 -8.82 -2.68 28.67
C PHE A 473 -7.50 -3.39 28.32
N SER A 474 -6.93 -4.17 29.25
CA SER A 474 -5.76 -5.02 28.97
C SER A 474 -6.00 -6.43 29.49
N LEU A 475 -5.98 -7.40 28.58
CA LEU A 475 -6.12 -8.82 28.90
C LEU A 475 -4.74 -9.39 29.22
N ARG A 476 -4.63 -10.13 30.32
CA ARG A 476 -3.45 -10.93 30.65
C ARG A 476 -3.85 -12.36 30.89
N GLU A 477 -3.21 -13.25 30.15
CA GLU A 477 -3.26 -14.69 30.39
C GLU A 477 -2.24 -15.07 31.45
N ARG A 478 -2.63 -15.98 32.33
CA ARG A 478 -1.74 -16.54 33.35
C ARG A 478 -2.14 -17.97 33.67
N VAL A 479 -1.15 -18.83 33.80
CA VAL A 479 -1.30 -20.18 34.36
C VAL A 479 -1.37 -20.11 35.89
N VAL A 480 -2.37 -20.77 36.47
CA VAL A 480 -2.55 -20.90 37.92
C VAL A 480 -1.53 -21.90 38.44
N LYS A 481 -0.59 -21.43 39.26
CA LYS A 481 0.45 -22.29 39.86
C LYS A 481 -0.03 -22.90 41.18
N LYS A 482 0.64 -23.95 41.64
CA LYS A 482 0.47 -24.48 42.99
C LYS A 482 0.75 -23.37 44.02
N ASP A 483 -0.13 -23.21 45.00
CA ASP A 483 -0.14 -22.14 46.02
C ASP A 483 -0.43 -20.72 45.48
N ASP A 484 -0.98 -20.59 44.28
CA ASP A 484 -1.44 -19.30 43.75
C ASP A 484 -2.67 -18.79 44.52
N ARG A 485 -2.91 -17.48 44.53
CA ARG A 485 -4.08 -16.87 45.19
C ARG A 485 -5.41 -17.39 44.67
N PHE A 486 -5.41 -17.95 43.46
CA PHE A 486 -6.54 -18.53 42.74
C PHE A 486 -6.66 -20.06 42.92
N ASP A 487 -5.58 -20.73 43.32
CA ASP A 487 -5.53 -22.20 43.38
C ASP A 487 -6.55 -22.75 44.39
N ASN A 488 -7.33 -23.75 43.96
CA ASN A 488 -8.40 -24.43 44.67
C ASN A 488 -9.51 -23.53 45.24
N LYS A 489 -9.69 -22.31 44.73
CA LYS A 489 -10.77 -21.41 45.18
C LYS A 489 -11.89 -21.29 44.16
N TYR A 490 -13.11 -21.13 44.67
CA TYR A 490 -14.24 -20.72 43.86
C TYR A 490 -14.10 -19.24 43.48
N ILE A 491 -14.49 -18.89 42.26
CA ILE A 491 -14.41 -17.50 41.76
C ILE A 491 -15.14 -16.53 42.71
N ARG A 492 -16.29 -16.94 43.28
CA ARG A 492 -17.03 -16.14 44.26
C ARG A 492 -16.26 -15.83 45.55
N ASP A 493 -15.30 -16.67 45.92
CA ASP A 493 -14.52 -16.56 47.17
C ASP A 493 -13.20 -15.81 46.95
N ILE A 494 -12.88 -15.45 45.71
CA ILE A 494 -11.65 -14.75 45.35
C ILE A 494 -11.85 -13.25 45.49
N LYS A 495 -11.08 -12.62 46.39
CA LYS A 495 -10.98 -11.15 46.48
C LYS A 495 -10.19 -10.61 45.29
N LEU A 496 -10.90 -10.36 44.18
CA LEU A 496 -10.37 -9.66 43.03
C LEU A 496 -10.08 -8.19 43.40
N ARG A 497 -9.01 -7.62 42.83
CA ARG A 497 -8.75 -6.18 42.98
C ARG A 497 -9.88 -5.37 42.30
N LYS A 498 -10.02 -4.09 42.68
CA LYS A 498 -11.14 -3.21 42.24
C LYS A 498 -11.37 -3.17 40.72
N ASN A 499 -10.32 -3.45 39.93
CA ASN A 499 -10.32 -3.45 38.46
C ASN A 499 -9.94 -4.81 37.84
N GLU A 500 -9.96 -5.90 38.61
CA GLU A 500 -9.69 -7.26 38.11
C GLU A 500 -10.99 -8.01 37.86
N ARG A 501 -11.14 -8.58 36.66
CA ARG A 501 -12.21 -9.51 36.31
C ARG A 501 -11.62 -10.71 35.59
N ILE A 502 -11.98 -11.92 36.00
CA ILE A 502 -11.69 -13.14 35.24
C ILE A 502 -12.70 -13.18 34.10
N ILE A 503 -12.22 -13.18 32.86
CA ILE A 503 -13.04 -13.15 31.65
C ILE A 503 -13.21 -14.55 31.08
N LEU A 504 -12.16 -15.36 31.17
CA LEU A 504 -12.15 -16.71 30.64
C LEU A 504 -11.26 -17.58 31.51
N LEU A 505 -11.64 -18.84 31.65
CA LEU A 505 -10.83 -19.89 32.24
C LEU A 505 -10.70 -21.01 31.21
N GLU A 506 -9.49 -21.51 30.99
CA GLU A 506 -9.26 -22.69 30.15
C GLU A 506 -8.67 -23.81 31.00
N ARG A 507 -9.26 -25.00 30.88
CA ARG A 507 -8.81 -26.21 31.57
C ARG A 507 -8.61 -27.33 30.55
N SER A 508 -7.36 -27.75 30.38
CA SER A 508 -7.02 -28.87 29.50
C SER A 508 -7.55 -28.69 28.06
N GLY A 509 -7.49 -27.47 27.51
CA GLY A 509 -7.98 -27.14 26.17
C GLY A 509 -9.45 -26.75 26.09
N ASN A 510 -10.23 -26.86 27.17
CA ASN A 510 -11.64 -26.49 27.19
C ASN A 510 -11.85 -25.11 27.79
N ILE A 511 -12.58 -24.25 27.07
CA ILE A 511 -12.98 -22.92 27.54
C ILE A 511 -14.15 -23.05 28.52
N ILE A 512 -14.02 -22.42 29.68
CA ILE A 512 -15.00 -22.38 30.76
C ILE A 512 -15.35 -20.91 31.03
N ILE A 513 -16.64 -20.58 30.97
CA ILE A 513 -17.13 -19.24 31.32
C ILE A 513 -17.04 -19.07 32.84
N PRO A 514 -16.35 -18.03 33.34
CA PRO A 514 -16.08 -17.87 34.77
C PRO A 514 -17.33 -17.40 35.53
N THR A 515 -18.15 -18.35 35.98
CA THR A 515 -19.25 -18.09 36.92
C THR A 515 -18.78 -18.25 38.36
N GLY A 516 -19.53 -17.71 39.33
CA GLY A 516 -19.14 -17.70 40.74
C GLY A 516 -18.88 -19.10 41.34
N ASP A 517 -19.52 -20.12 40.79
CA ASP A 517 -19.45 -21.51 41.25
C ASP A 517 -18.35 -22.32 40.56
N VAL A 518 -17.59 -21.72 39.64
CA VAL A 518 -16.42 -22.36 39.04
C VAL A 518 -15.28 -22.35 40.06
N GLN A 519 -14.78 -23.54 40.41
CA GLN A 519 -13.54 -23.70 41.16
C GLN A 519 -12.34 -23.66 40.22
N ILE A 520 -11.39 -22.77 40.50
CA ILE A 520 -10.11 -22.67 39.78
C ILE A 520 -9.15 -23.72 40.35
N LYS A 521 -8.47 -24.46 39.48
CA LYS A 521 -7.52 -25.52 39.80
C LYS A 521 -6.11 -25.16 39.33
N GLN A 522 -5.13 -25.85 39.90
CA GLN A 522 -3.76 -25.82 39.40
C GLN A 522 -3.75 -26.15 37.89
N ASP A 523 -2.89 -25.44 37.15
CA ASP A 523 -2.68 -25.54 35.70
C ASP A 523 -3.85 -25.02 34.82
N ASP A 524 -4.90 -24.46 35.42
CA ASP A 524 -5.89 -23.68 34.67
C ASP A 524 -5.21 -22.41 34.09
N ILE A 525 -5.56 -22.03 32.87
CA ILE A 525 -5.20 -20.74 32.28
C ILE A 525 -6.35 -19.78 32.57
N ILE A 526 -6.07 -18.67 33.25
CA ILE A 526 -7.05 -17.62 33.52
C ILE A 526 -6.72 -16.36 32.72
N VAL A 527 -7.74 -15.80 32.07
CA VAL A 527 -7.65 -14.52 31.36
C VAL A 527 -8.25 -13.45 32.27
N ILE A 528 -7.44 -12.51 32.72
CA ILE A 528 -7.86 -11.43 33.62
C ILE A 528 -7.80 -10.10 32.89
N ASN A 529 -8.85 -9.30 33.00
CA ASN A 529 -8.80 -7.89 32.62
C ASN A 529 -8.20 -7.04 33.75
N GLN A 530 -7.28 -6.15 33.40
CA GLN A 530 -6.87 -5.03 34.24
C GLN A 530 -7.24 -3.72 33.56
N ILE A 531 -8.18 -3.00 34.17
CA ILE A 531 -8.49 -1.62 33.79
C ILE A 531 -7.38 -0.72 34.35
N ARG A 532 -6.57 -0.13 33.47
CA ARG A 532 -5.51 0.83 33.85
C ARG A 532 -6.06 2.17 34.28
#